data_AF-A0A2T4Z0G4-F1
#
_entry.id   AF-A0A2T4Z0G4-F1
#
_cell.length_a   1.000
_cell.length_b   1.000
_cell.length_c   1.000
_cell.angle_alpha   90.00
_cell.angle_beta   90.00
_cell.angle_gamma   90.00
#
_symmetry.space_group_name_H-M   'P 1'
#
loop_
_entity.id
_entity.type
_entity.pdbx_description
1 polymer ?
#
loop_
_entity_poly.entity_id
_entity_poly.type
_entity_poly.pdbx_seq_one_letter_code
_entity_poly.pdbx_strand_id
1 'polypeptide(L)' 'MGRRKWSAEKKMEIVLEGMAPGANISEVCRRHHIAQPQYYRWREAFLEGGRSRYPLSARKAAGRRAEGD' A
#
# COMPACT_ATOMS: atom_id res chain seq x y z
N MET A 1 -7.65 9.21 -16.76
CA MET A 1 -7.56 9.39 -15.28
C MET A 1 -6.16 9.04 -14.80
N GLY A 2 -5.44 10.03 -14.27
CA GLY A 2 -4.08 9.86 -13.79
C GLY A 2 -4.02 8.83 -12.68
N ARG A 3 -3.12 7.85 -12.80
CA ARG A 3 -2.76 6.99 -11.67
C ARG A 3 -2.29 7.92 -10.54
N ARG A 4 -3.03 7.99 -9.42
CA ARG A 4 -2.51 8.60 -8.18
C ARG A 4 -1.13 8.01 -7.93
N LYS A 5 -0.09 8.81 -8.14
CA LYS A 5 1.29 8.38 -7.95
C LYS A 5 1.57 8.53 -6.46
N TRP A 6 1.60 7.39 -5.76
CA TRP A 6 2.10 7.34 -4.39
C TRP A 6 3.63 7.42 -4.44
N SER A 7 4.20 8.50 -3.91
CA SER A 7 5.65 8.62 -3.71
C SER A 7 6.15 7.50 -2.80
N ALA A 8 7.41 7.09 -2.96
CA ALA A 8 8.00 6.03 -2.14
C ALA A 8 7.92 6.37 -0.64
N GLU A 9 8.19 7.62 -0.28
CA GLU A 9 8.07 8.16 1.08
C GLU A 9 6.67 7.96 1.66
N LYS A 10 5.63 8.33 0.90
CA LYS A 10 4.24 8.18 1.35
C LYS A 10 3.84 6.73 1.54
N LYS A 11 4.34 5.81 0.70
CA LYS A 11 4.11 4.36 0.88
C LYS A 11 4.76 3.85 2.16
N MET A 12 5.99 4.29 2.44
CA MET A 12 6.74 3.88 3.62
C MET A 12 6.09 4.40 4.90
N GLU A 13 5.68 5.66 4.93
CA GLU A 13 4.93 6.25 6.06
C GLU A 13 3.71 5.39 6.42
N ILE A 14 2.89 5.03 5.43
CA ILE A 14 1.68 4.23 5.64
C ILE A 14 2.00 2.81 6.14
N VAL A 15 3.02 2.17 5.55
CA VAL A 15 3.46 0.82 5.97
C VAL A 15 3.95 0.83 7.42
N LEU A 16 4.77 1.80 7.79
CA LEU A 16 5.30 1.98 9.14
C LEU A 16 4.18 2.23 10.15
N GLU A 17 3.22 3.10 9.82
CA GLU A 17 2.05 3.36 10.67
C GLU A 17 1.25 2.07 10.94
N GLY A 18 1.00 1.26 9.91
CA GLY A 18 0.30 -0.01 10.07
C GLY A 18 1.13 -1.14 10.73
N MET A 19 2.45 -0.97 10.86
CA MET A 19 3.35 -1.91 11.56
C MET A 19 3.58 -1.53 13.03
N ALA A 20 3.13 -0.35 13.46
CA ALA A 20 3.25 0.07 14.84
C ALA A 20 2.45 -0.87 15.78
N PRO A 21 2.94 -1.14 17.00
CA PRO A 21 2.24 -2.00 17.95
C PRO A 21 0.87 -1.38 18.31
N GLY A 22 -0.21 -2.15 18.12
CA GLY A 22 -1.58 -1.68 18.33
C GLY A 22 -2.21 -0.95 17.13
N ALA A 23 -1.51 -0.81 16.01
CA ALA A 23 -2.08 -0.20 14.81
C ALA A 23 -3.16 -1.09 14.17
N ASN A 24 -4.26 -0.46 13.76
CA ASN A 24 -5.33 -1.12 13.02
C ASN A 24 -5.20 -0.86 11.52
N ILE A 25 -4.79 -1.88 10.76
CA ILE A 25 -4.60 -1.81 9.31
C ILE A 25 -5.86 -1.29 8.60
N SER A 26 -7.06 -1.65 9.07
CA SER A 26 -8.32 -1.16 8.47
C SER A 26 -8.52 0.33 8.67
N GLU A 27 -8.11 0.87 9.82
CA GLU A 27 -8.19 2.30 10.11
C GLU A 27 -7.13 3.07 9.30
N VAL A 28 -5.90 2.57 9.24
CA VAL A 28 -4.82 3.14 8.42
C VAL A 28 -5.22 3.17 6.95
N CYS A 29 -5.83 2.08 6.45
CA CYS A 29 -6.33 2.03 5.07
C CYS A 29 -7.42 3.08 4.79
N ARG A 30 -8.35 3.28 5.73
CA ARG A 30 -9.40 4.31 5.62
C ARG A 30 -8.81 5.72 5.64
N ARG A 31 -7.91 6.00 6.59
CA ARG A 31 -7.25 7.30 6.76
C ARG A 31 -6.46 7.72 5.52
N HIS A 32 -5.79 6.78 4.88
CA HIS A 32 -5.00 7.04 3.69
C HIS A 32 -5.75 6.77 2.38
N HIS A 33 -7.03 6.39 2.44
CA HIS A 33 -7.83 6.03 1.27
C HIS A 33 -7.14 4.99 0.36
N ILE A 34 -6.55 3.98 0.98
CA ILE A 34 -5.92 2.85 0.29
C ILE A 34 -6.70 1.57 0.54
N ALA A 35 -6.62 0.65 -0.42
CA ALA A 35 -7.19 -0.69 -0.24
C ALA A 35 -6.24 -1.56 0.61
N GLN A 36 -6.80 -2.40 1.48
CA GLN A 36 -5.99 -3.35 2.28
C GLN A 36 -5.04 -4.23 1.44
N PRO A 37 -5.44 -4.75 0.26
CA PRO A 37 -4.51 -5.50 -0.60
C PRO A 37 -3.33 -4.64 -1.11
N GLN A 38 -3.52 -3.33 -1.24
CA GLN A 38 -2.46 -2.40 -1.64
C GLN A 38 -1.47 -2.17 -0.50
N TYR A 39 -1.95 -2.08 0.74
CA TYR A 39 -1.13 -2.01 1.95
C TYR A 39 -0.24 -3.25 2.09
N TYR A 40 -0.83 -4.44 2.00
CA TYR A 40 -0.06 -5.69 2.15
C TYR A 40 1.02 -5.84 1.09
N ARG A 41 0.74 -5.48 -0.17
CA ARG A 41 1.77 -5.44 -1.23
C ARG A 41 2.91 -4.49 -0.91
N TRP A 42 2.64 -3.33 -0.30
CA TRP A 42 3.69 -2.40 0.10
C TRP A 42 4.46 -2.90 1.31
N ARG A 43 3.79 -3.53 2.28
CA ARG A 43 4.43 -4.16 3.43
C ARG A 43 5.36 -5.29 2.99
N GLU A 44 4.90 -6.17 2.11
CA GLU A 44 5.74 -7.23 1.56
C GLU A 44 6.92 -6.66 0.78
N ALA A 45 6.69 -5.68 -0.09
CA ALA A 45 7.77 -5.00 -0.80
C ALA A 45 8.77 -4.29 0.13
N PHE A 46 8.31 -3.80 1.28
CA PHE A 46 9.16 -3.17 2.30
C PHE A 46 10.01 -4.21 3.04
N LEU A 47 9.42 -5.34 3.43
CA LEU A 47 10.12 -6.45 4.07
C LEU A 47 11.09 -7.16 3.10
N GLU A 48 10.68 -7.32 1.85
CA GLU A 48 11.44 -7.98 0.79
C GLU A 48 12.49 -7.05 0.16
N GLY A 49 12.28 -5.74 0.18
CA GLY A 49 13.27 -4.73 -0.19
C GLY A 49 14.52 -4.74 0.70
N GLY A 50 14.44 -5.34 1.89
CA GLY A 50 15.61 -5.68 2.71
C GLY A 50 16.41 -6.89 2.20
N ARG A 51 15.88 -7.67 1.25
CA ARG A 51 16.48 -8.92 0.74
C ARG A 51 16.76 -8.94 -0.76
N SER A 52 16.00 -8.23 -1.59
CA SER A 52 16.31 -8.18 -3.02
C SER A 52 15.70 -6.99 -3.75
N ARG A 53 16.55 -6.34 -4.54
CA ARG A 53 16.27 -5.28 -5.49
C ARG A 53 15.21 -5.74 -6.51
N TYR A 54 13.96 -5.30 -6.41
CA TYR A 54 13.10 -5.20 -7.60
C TYR A 54 12.01 -4.12 -7.52
N PRO A 55 11.83 -3.29 -8.57
CA PRO A 55 10.78 -2.28 -8.62
C PRO A 55 9.41 -2.95 -8.66
N LEU A 56 8.53 -2.54 -7.76
CA LEU A 56 7.11 -2.91 -7.74
C LEU A 56 6.36 -2.25 -8.92
N SER A 57 6.71 -2.62 -10.14
CA SER A 57 6.00 -2.29 -11.38
C SER A 57 5.49 -3.56 -12.07
N ALA A 58 5.21 -4.63 -11.31
CA ALA A 58 4.39 -5.73 -11.80
C ALA A 58 2.91 -5.31 -11.82
N ARG A 59 2.54 -4.66 -12.92
CA ARG A 59 1.16 -4.51 -13.36
C ARG A 59 0.55 -5.92 -13.44
N LYS A 60 -0.28 -6.32 -12.48
CA LYS A 60 -1.22 -7.42 -12.68
C LYS A 60 -2.61 -7.01 -12.20
N ALA A 61 -3.55 -7.15 -13.12
CA ALA A 61 -4.94 -6.81 -13.02
C ALA A 61 -5.61 -7.35 -11.74
N ALA A 62 -6.27 -6.45 -11.03
CA ALA A 62 -7.47 -6.72 -10.24
C ALA A 62 -8.34 -5.48 -10.53
N GLY A 63 -9.40 -5.53 -11.33
CA GLY A 63 -10.49 -6.49 -11.24
C GLY A 63 -11.60 -5.90 -10.39
N ARG A 64 -12.31 -4.90 -10.95
CA ARG A 64 -13.70 -4.46 -10.69
C ARG A 64 -14.17 -4.12 -9.25
N ARG A 65 -14.96 -3.02 -9.20
CA ARG A 65 -15.91 -2.54 -8.15
C ARG A 65 -15.27 -1.81 -6.95
N ALA A 66 -15.81 -0.73 -6.38
CA ALA A 66 -17.01 0.11 -6.55
C ALA A 66 -16.73 1.42 -5.73
N GLU A 67 -17.24 2.60 -6.12
CA GLU A 67 -18.32 3.35 -5.40
C GLU A 67 -17.84 3.98 -4.07
N GLY A 68 -18.03 5.24 -3.72
CA GLY A 68 -18.76 6.41 -4.23
C GLY A 68 -18.48 7.58 -3.26
N ASP A 69 -18.93 8.78 -3.63
CA ASP A 69 -18.67 10.12 -3.06
C ASP A 69 -17.38 10.83 -3.50
#